data_AF-A0A3Q0HFS4-F1
#
_entry.id   AF-A0A3Q0HFS4-F1
#
_cell.length_a   1.000
_cell.length_b   1.000
_cell.length_c   1.000
_cell.angle_alpha   90.00
_cell.angle_beta   90.00
_cell.angle_gamma   90.00
#
_symmetry.space_group_name_H-M   'P 1'
#
loop_
_entity.id
_entity.type
_entity.pdbx_description
1 polymer ?
#
loop_
_entity_poly.entity_id
_entity_poly.type
_entity_poly.pdbx_seq_one_letter_code
_entity_poly.pdbx_strand_id
1 'polypeptide(L)'
;MHHLFGLVLGQKDLSRAGDLFSLDDAEIEGSLSEALEQIRIISSSSDYQTNDNDQAVVEICITRITTAIRETESIEKHGKALVALWESCLEHKLKPSGKDEDTPHAKIASDIMSCILQNYNRPPIMALAVPVAVRFLQRGNKELCRNMSSYLSLAAISNVDLLVDHTDAIVKSVLQGVKRVHSISN
;
A
#
# COMPACT_ATOMS: atom_id res chain seq x y z
N MET A 1 3.18 11.69 17.49
CA MET A 1 3.14 10.22 17.27
C MET A 1 3.25 9.51 18.61
N HIS A 2 2.54 8.39 18.81
CA HIS A 2 2.61 7.56 20.00
C HIS A 2 4.05 7.16 20.32
N HIS A 3 4.44 7.15 21.60
CA HIS A 3 5.82 6.92 22.00
C HIS A 3 6.39 5.60 21.47
N LEU A 4 5.61 4.51 21.50
CA LEU A 4 6.06 3.21 20.97
C LEU A 4 6.30 3.22 19.46
N PHE A 5 5.51 3.95 18.66
CA PHE A 5 5.85 4.17 17.26
C PHE A 5 7.13 4.98 17.11
N GLY A 6 7.36 5.98 17.97
CA GLY A 6 8.62 6.72 18.01
C GLY A 6 9.84 5.85 18.30
N LEU A 7 9.71 4.85 19.19
CA LEU A 7 10.78 3.88 19.45
C LEU A 7 10.99 2.94 18.24
N VAL A 8 9.92 2.30 17.76
CA VAL A 8 10.03 1.29 16.70
C VAL A 8 10.42 1.92 15.36
N LEU A 9 9.71 2.96 14.90
CA LEU A 9 9.99 3.63 13.62
C LEU A 9 11.15 4.64 13.72
N GLY A 10 11.19 5.44 14.78
CA GLY A 10 12.16 6.53 14.90
C GLY A 10 13.55 6.06 15.35
N GLN A 11 13.60 5.11 16.29
CA GLN A 11 14.86 4.57 16.82
C GLN A 11 15.21 3.20 16.25
N LYS A 12 14.35 2.64 15.39
CA LYS A 12 14.54 1.33 14.75
C LYS A 12 14.64 0.18 15.76
N ASP A 13 13.99 0.35 16.92
CA ASP A 13 14.07 -0.58 18.04
C ASP A 13 12.98 -1.66 17.94
N LEU A 14 13.33 -2.75 17.25
CA LEU A 14 12.47 -3.94 17.10
C LEU A 14 12.13 -4.62 18.43
N SER A 15 12.93 -4.44 19.49
CA SER A 15 12.66 -5.07 20.79
C SER A 15 11.35 -4.55 21.41
N ARG A 16 10.88 -3.39 20.96
CA ARG A 16 9.65 -2.73 21.43
C ARG A 16 8.41 -3.10 20.61
N ALA A 17 8.56 -3.92 19.56
CA ALA A 17 7.45 -4.34 18.71
C ALA A 17 6.38 -5.10 19.49
N GLY A 18 6.77 -5.98 20.43
CA GLY A 18 5.81 -6.71 21.27
C GLY A 18 4.92 -5.78 22.10
N ASP A 19 5.51 -4.74 22.68
CA ASP A 19 4.78 -3.74 23.46
C ASP A 19 3.82 -2.93 22.58
N LEU A 20 4.22 -2.61 21.34
CA LEU A 20 3.37 -1.92 20.37
C LEU A 20 2.12 -2.75 20.01
N PHE A 21 2.23 -4.07 19.93
CA PHE A 21 1.10 -4.98 19.69
C PHE A 21 0.22 -5.22 20.93
N SER A 22 0.71 -4.86 22.12
CA SER A 22 -0.06 -4.99 23.36
C SER A 22 -0.96 -3.78 23.65
N LEU A 23 -0.83 -2.68 22.88
CA LEU A 23 -1.66 -1.49 23.03
C LEU A 23 -3.04 -1.68 22.40
N ASP A 24 -4.04 -1.06 23.02
CA ASP A 24 -5.39 -0.97 22.46
C ASP A 24 -5.38 -0.16 21.15
N ASP A 25 -6.20 -0.56 20.17
CA ASP A 25 -6.26 0.09 18.87
C ASP A 25 -6.66 1.58 18.98
N ALA A 26 -7.58 1.89 19.89
CA ALA A 26 -8.04 3.26 20.15
C ALA A 26 -6.94 4.15 20.75
N GLU A 27 -5.99 3.59 21.49
CA GLU A 27 -4.87 4.34 22.09
C GLU A 27 -3.94 4.90 21.01
N ILE A 28 -3.75 4.14 19.92
CA ILE A 28 -2.82 4.51 18.86
C ILE A 28 -3.46 5.17 17.64
N GLU A 29 -4.80 5.15 17.52
CA GLU A 29 -5.55 5.67 16.38
C GLU A 29 -5.11 7.09 15.98
N GLY A 30 -5.00 7.99 16.96
CA GLY A 30 -4.60 9.38 16.70
C GLY A 30 -3.20 9.55 16.12
N SER A 31 -2.36 8.52 16.16
CA SER A 31 -0.97 8.55 15.68
C SER A 31 -0.74 7.87 14.34
N LEU A 32 -1.74 7.16 13.79
CA LEU A 32 -1.55 6.28 12.63
C LEU A 32 -1.09 7.03 11.38
N SER A 33 -1.66 8.21 11.10
CA SER A 33 -1.25 9.04 9.96
C SER A 33 0.20 9.51 10.05
N GLU A 34 0.66 9.89 11.24
CA GLU A 34 2.05 10.31 11.46
C GLU A 34 3.02 9.12 11.37
N ALA A 35 2.61 7.94 11.84
CA ALA A 35 3.38 6.72 11.69
C ALA A 35 3.52 6.30 10.21
N LEU A 36 2.45 6.40 9.40
CA LEU A 36 2.48 6.18 7.95
C LEU A 36 3.42 7.15 7.24
N GLU A 37 3.47 8.41 7.67
CA GLU A 37 4.42 9.40 7.16
C GLU A 37 5.87 9.00 7.46
N GLN A 38 6.16 8.55 8.68
CA GLN A 38 7.48 8.05 9.04
C GLN A 38 7.88 6.81 8.23
N ILE A 39 6.94 5.88 8.00
CA ILE A 39 7.18 4.73 7.13
C ILE A 39 7.55 5.19 5.71
N ARG A 40 6.87 6.22 5.17
CA ARG A 40 7.20 6.77 3.85
C ARG A 40 8.63 7.32 3.81
N ILE A 41 9.05 8.06 4.84
CA ILE A 41 10.42 8.59 4.95
C ILE A 41 11.44 7.45 4.97
N ILE A 42 11.22 6.43 5.81
CA ILE A 42 12.13 5.28 5.96
C ILE A 42 12.25 4.51 4.63
N SER A 43 11.12 4.15 4.04
CA SER A 43 11.06 3.39 2.78
C SER A 43 11.58 4.15 1.56
N SER A 44 11.67 5.48 1.64
CA SER A 44 12.26 6.32 0.58
C SER A 44 13.79 6.38 0.68
N SER A 45 14.40 5.86 1.75
CA SER A 45 15.86 5.88 1.92
C SER A 45 16.56 5.05 0.85
N SER A 46 17.74 5.50 0.41
CA SER A 46 18.51 4.85 -0.66
C SER A 46 18.99 3.44 -0.29
N ASP A 47 19.19 3.16 1.00
CA ASP A 47 19.63 1.87 1.53
C ASP A 47 18.47 0.95 1.94
N TYR A 48 17.21 1.41 1.87
CA TYR A 48 16.04 0.66 2.37
C TYR A 48 15.96 -0.74 1.76
N GLN A 49 16.27 -0.88 0.46
CA GLN A 49 16.22 -2.17 -0.24
C GLN A 49 17.17 -3.23 0.34
N THR A 50 18.22 -2.82 1.04
CA THR A 50 19.24 -3.71 1.63
C THR A 50 19.31 -3.63 3.16
N ASN A 51 18.46 -2.81 3.78
CA ASN A 51 18.44 -2.60 5.22
C ASN A 51 17.33 -3.45 5.85
N ASP A 52 17.67 -4.67 6.25
CA ASP A 52 16.71 -5.65 6.78
C ASP A 52 16.00 -5.16 8.06
N ASN A 53 16.70 -4.38 8.90
CA ASN A 53 16.12 -3.84 10.12
C ASN A 53 15.03 -2.81 9.81
N ASP A 54 15.28 -1.91 8.87
CA ASP A 54 14.30 -0.93 8.43
C ASP A 54 13.09 -1.60 7.76
N GLN A 55 13.32 -2.63 6.96
CA GLN A 55 12.24 -3.41 6.34
C GLN A 55 11.35 -4.09 7.39
N ALA A 56 11.96 -4.76 8.38
CA ALA A 56 11.22 -5.42 9.45
C ALA A 56 10.42 -4.43 10.30
N VAL A 57 11.02 -3.28 10.65
CA VAL A 57 10.35 -2.19 11.36
C VAL A 57 9.14 -1.67 10.59
N VAL A 58 9.29 -1.45 9.28
CA VAL A 58 8.20 -0.98 8.41
C VAL A 58 7.07 -2.02 8.32
N GLU A 59 7.40 -3.29 8.07
CA GLU A 59 6.41 -4.37 7.94
C GLU A 59 5.56 -4.56 9.21
N ILE A 60 6.22 -4.58 10.37
CA ILE A 60 5.58 -4.69 11.69
C ILE A 60 4.65 -3.49 11.93
N CYS A 61 5.12 -2.27 11.64
CA CYS A 61 4.30 -1.08 11.84
C CYS A 61 3.14 -0.99 10.86
N ILE A 62 3.29 -1.36 9.59
CA ILE A 62 2.17 -1.44 8.63
C ILE A 62 1.12 -2.43 9.12
N THR A 63 1.53 -3.61 9.57
CA THR A 63 0.62 -4.63 10.12
C THR A 63 -0.16 -4.08 11.32
N ARG A 64 0.52 -3.40 12.26
CA ARG A 64 -0.13 -2.81 13.44
C ARG A 64 -1.10 -1.69 13.04
N ILE A 65 -0.68 -0.79 12.14
CA ILE A 65 -1.47 0.35 11.69
C ILE A 65 -2.73 -0.12 10.97
N THR A 66 -2.60 -1.02 9.99
CA THR A 66 -3.74 -1.52 9.20
C THR A 66 -4.73 -2.30 10.08
N THR A 67 -4.25 -3.00 11.10
CA THR A 67 -5.10 -3.61 12.14
C THR A 67 -5.86 -2.55 12.92
N ALA A 68 -5.18 -1.54 13.48
CA ALA A 68 -5.86 -0.51 14.25
C ALA A 68 -6.91 0.26 13.42
N ILE A 69 -6.60 0.56 12.15
CA ILE A 69 -7.57 1.19 11.24
C ILE A 69 -8.84 0.35 11.08
N ARG A 70 -8.68 -0.97 10.95
CA ARG A 70 -9.81 -1.90 10.79
C ARG A 70 -10.62 -1.98 12.08
N GLU A 71 -9.98 -2.21 13.22
CA GLU A 71 -10.68 -2.40 14.50
C GLU A 71 -11.36 -1.11 15.01
N THR A 72 -10.84 0.06 14.64
CA THR A 72 -11.44 1.36 14.98
C THR A 72 -12.35 1.93 13.89
N GLU A 73 -12.52 1.21 12.77
CA GLU A 73 -13.27 1.66 11.59
C GLU A 73 -12.85 3.07 11.08
N SER A 74 -11.58 3.43 11.23
CA SER A 74 -11.08 4.80 11.08
C SER A 74 -10.45 5.11 9.72
N ILE A 75 -10.73 4.30 8.70
CA ILE A 75 -10.10 4.41 7.37
C ILE A 75 -10.20 5.83 6.78
N GLU A 76 -11.33 6.51 6.92
CA GLU A 76 -11.54 7.87 6.39
C GLU A 76 -10.64 8.92 7.03
N LYS A 77 -10.25 8.72 8.30
CA LYS A 77 -9.30 9.62 8.99
C LYS A 77 -7.88 9.46 8.46
N HIS A 78 -7.50 8.25 8.06
CA HIS A 78 -6.12 7.91 7.70
C HIS A 78 -5.88 7.69 6.20
N GLY A 79 -6.95 7.68 5.39
CA GLY A 79 -6.92 7.34 3.97
C GLY A 79 -5.92 8.16 3.16
N LYS A 80 -5.79 9.46 3.44
CA LYS A 80 -4.81 10.32 2.76
C LYS A 80 -3.37 9.85 2.99
N ALA A 81 -3.02 9.49 4.23
CA ALA A 81 -1.67 9.03 4.58
C ALA A 81 -1.39 7.65 4.00
N LEU A 82 -2.38 6.74 4.02
CA LEU A 82 -2.28 5.42 3.38
C LEU A 82 -2.01 5.55 1.88
N VAL A 83 -2.84 6.34 1.19
CA VAL A 83 -2.71 6.53 -0.27
C VAL A 83 -1.39 7.22 -0.62
N ALA A 84 -0.92 8.18 0.18
CA ALA A 84 0.37 8.83 -0.04
C ALA A 84 1.55 7.84 0.13
N LEU A 85 1.52 6.97 1.15
CA LEU A 85 2.51 5.91 1.30
C LEU A 85 2.45 4.94 0.10
N TRP A 86 1.25 4.52 -0.28
CA TRP A 86 1.05 3.62 -1.41
C TRP A 86 1.60 4.20 -2.72
N GLU A 87 1.29 5.46 -3.01
CA GLU A 87 1.75 6.17 -4.20
C GLU A 87 3.28 6.29 -4.24
N SER A 88 3.94 6.51 -3.10
CA SER A 88 5.40 6.60 -3.03
C SER A 88 6.10 5.33 -3.52
N CYS A 89 5.49 4.15 -3.35
CA CYS A 89 6.05 2.89 -3.84
C CYS A 89 6.22 2.89 -5.37
N LEU A 90 5.48 3.71 -6.13
CA LEU A 90 5.63 3.85 -7.59
C LEU A 90 6.96 4.48 -8.00
N GLU A 91 7.64 5.18 -7.10
CA GLU A 91 8.94 5.80 -7.33
C GLU A 91 10.10 4.78 -7.28
N HIS A 92 9.82 3.59 -6.74
CA HIS A 92 10.81 2.55 -6.52
C HIS A 92 10.64 1.35 -7.46
N LYS A 93 11.62 0.44 -7.42
CA LYS A 93 11.57 -0.80 -8.21
C LYS A 93 10.54 -1.74 -7.58
N LEU A 94 9.43 -1.95 -8.28
CA LEU A 94 8.38 -2.90 -7.89
C LEU A 94 8.54 -4.30 -8.50
N LYS A 95 9.47 -4.48 -9.45
CA LYS A 95 9.70 -5.77 -10.10
C LYS A 95 10.75 -6.56 -9.34
N PRO A 96 10.49 -7.84 -9.00
CA PRO A 96 11.51 -8.73 -8.47
C PRO A 96 12.72 -8.79 -9.39
N SER A 97 13.93 -8.75 -8.81
CA SER A 97 15.20 -8.94 -9.53
C SER A 97 15.72 -10.38 -9.47
N GLY A 98 15.03 -11.28 -8.76
CA GLY A 98 15.42 -12.69 -8.54
C GLY A 98 14.21 -13.64 -8.44
N LYS A 99 14.42 -14.85 -7.90
CA LYS A 99 13.37 -15.87 -7.72
C LYS A 99 12.32 -15.39 -6.72
N ASP A 100 11.10 -15.16 -7.19
CA ASP A 100 9.81 -15.09 -6.48
C ASP A 100 9.68 -14.26 -5.19
N GLU A 101 10.69 -13.50 -4.77
CA GLU A 101 10.55 -12.59 -3.64
C GLU A 101 10.17 -11.18 -4.10
N ASP A 102 9.02 -10.70 -3.62
CA ASP A 102 8.59 -9.32 -3.81
C ASP A 102 9.59 -8.34 -3.22
N THR A 103 9.87 -7.27 -3.97
CA THR A 103 10.67 -6.15 -3.46
C THR A 103 10.03 -5.57 -2.20
N PRO A 104 10.79 -4.98 -1.27
CA PRO A 104 10.21 -4.37 -0.05
C PRO A 104 9.08 -3.38 -0.34
N HIS A 105 9.19 -2.57 -1.40
CA HIS A 105 8.12 -1.65 -1.83
C HIS A 105 6.90 -2.35 -2.41
N ALA A 106 7.06 -3.53 -3.02
CA ALA A 106 5.94 -4.34 -3.48
C ALA A 106 5.16 -4.93 -2.29
N LYS A 107 5.85 -5.37 -1.23
CA LYS A 107 5.22 -5.83 0.03
C LYS A 107 4.40 -4.70 0.67
N ILE A 108 4.99 -3.51 0.85
CA ILE A 108 4.26 -2.30 1.32
C ILE A 108 3.04 -2.04 0.44
N ALA A 109 3.21 -2.00 -0.87
CA ALA A 109 2.11 -1.68 -1.78
C ALA A 109 0.96 -2.71 -1.69
N SER A 110 1.28 -4.00 -1.54
CA SER A 110 0.30 -5.07 -1.35
C SER A 110 -0.49 -4.92 -0.04
N ASP A 111 0.19 -4.64 1.08
CA ASP A 111 -0.47 -4.50 2.38
C ASP A 111 -1.40 -3.28 2.44
N ILE A 112 -0.92 -2.14 1.94
CA ILE A 112 -1.73 -0.92 1.89
C ILE A 112 -2.91 -1.07 0.94
N MET A 113 -2.70 -1.69 -0.22
CA MET A 113 -3.78 -2.00 -1.17
C MET A 113 -4.84 -2.90 -0.52
N SER A 114 -4.43 -3.95 0.19
CA SER A 114 -5.36 -4.86 0.87
C SER A 114 -6.24 -4.10 1.90
N CYS A 115 -5.62 -3.23 2.70
CA CYS A 115 -6.33 -2.38 3.65
C CYS A 115 -7.35 -1.44 2.97
N ILE A 116 -6.96 -0.80 1.87
CA ILE A 116 -7.86 0.09 1.10
C ILE A 116 -8.99 -0.70 0.45
N LEU A 117 -8.69 -1.87 -0.15
CA LEU A 117 -9.65 -2.71 -0.85
C LEU A 117 -10.72 -3.25 0.11
N GLN A 118 -10.39 -3.54 1.36
CA GLN A 118 -11.39 -3.91 2.37
C GLN A 118 -12.44 -2.81 2.63
N ASN A 119 -12.15 -1.58 2.22
CA ASN A 119 -12.99 -0.40 2.38
C ASN A 119 -13.52 0.14 1.03
N TYR A 120 -13.66 -0.74 0.01
CA TYR A 120 -14.08 -0.34 -1.33
C TYR A 120 -15.47 0.32 -1.41
N ASN A 121 -16.30 0.04 -0.40
CA ASN A 121 -17.64 0.61 -0.24
C ASN A 121 -17.63 2.04 0.34
N ARG A 122 -16.46 2.63 0.62
CA ARG A 122 -16.31 4.00 1.14
C ARG A 122 -15.92 4.96 -0.01
N PRO A 123 -16.86 5.74 -0.58
CA PRO A 123 -16.56 6.62 -1.72
C PRO A 123 -15.41 7.62 -1.49
N PRO A 124 -15.27 8.27 -0.31
CA PRO A 124 -14.14 9.17 -0.06
C PRO A 124 -12.78 8.49 -0.17
N ILE A 125 -12.67 7.21 0.22
CA ILE A 125 -11.44 6.42 0.10
C ILE A 125 -11.19 6.04 -1.36
N MET A 126 -12.23 5.62 -2.08
CA MET A 126 -12.11 5.27 -3.49
C MET A 126 -11.69 6.45 -4.35
N ALA A 127 -12.19 7.66 -4.06
CA ALA A 127 -11.79 8.88 -4.75
C ALA A 127 -10.28 9.17 -4.62
N LEU A 128 -9.66 8.80 -3.50
CA LEU A 128 -8.21 8.92 -3.30
C LEU A 128 -7.44 7.78 -3.97
N ALA A 129 -7.95 6.55 -3.87
CA ALA A 129 -7.20 5.35 -4.23
C ALA A 129 -7.24 5.00 -5.73
N VAL A 130 -8.35 5.27 -6.43
CA VAL A 130 -8.52 4.91 -7.84
C VAL A 130 -7.42 5.50 -8.75
N PRO A 131 -7.07 6.81 -8.65
CA PRO A 131 -5.99 7.37 -9.48
C PRO A 131 -4.65 6.65 -9.28
N VAL A 132 -4.33 6.28 -8.04
CA VAL A 132 -3.08 5.57 -7.70
C VAL A 132 -3.12 4.12 -8.23
N ALA A 133 -4.24 3.42 -8.09
CA ALA A 133 -4.42 2.07 -8.63
C ALA A 133 -4.19 2.01 -10.15
N VAL A 134 -4.67 3.01 -10.89
CA VAL A 134 -4.48 3.13 -12.34
C VAL A 134 -3.00 3.31 -12.69
N ARG A 135 -2.24 4.08 -11.90
CA ARG A 135 -0.78 4.22 -12.07
C ARG A 135 -0.04 2.91 -11.79
N PHE A 136 -0.48 2.12 -10.80
CA PHE A 136 0.09 0.80 -10.51
C PHE A 136 -0.11 -0.20 -11.67
N LEU A 137 -1.27 -0.20 -12.32
CA LEU A 137 -1.52 -1.04 -13.51
C LEU A 137 -0.45 -0.83 -14.59
N GLN A 138 0.02 0.41 -14.74
CA GLN A 138 0.98 0.78 -15.78
C GLN A 138 2.45 0.41 -15.43
N ARG A 139 2.78 0.13 -14.15
CA ARG A 139 4.17 -0.11 -13.68
C ARG A 139 4.67 -1.55 -13.81
N GLY A 140 3.80 -2.51 -14.13
CA GLY A 140 4.19 -3.80 -14.70
C GLY A 140 4.78 -4.87 -13.75
N ASN A 141 4.57 -4.78 -12.43
CA ASN A 141 4.63 -5.96 -11.55
C ASN A 141 3.37 -6.81 -11.84
N LYS A 142 3.55 -8.10 -12.15
CA LYS A 142 2.44 -8.97 -12.59
C LYS A 142 1.41 -9.22 -11.49
N GLU A 143 1.86 -9.46 -10.27
CA GLU A 143 0.98 -9.76 -9.13
C GLU A 143 0.21 -8.52 -8.68
N LEU A 144 0.90 -7.40 -8.49
CA LEU A 144 0.27 -6.11 -8.20
C LEU A 144 -0.72 -5.73 -9.30
N CYS A 145 -0.38 -5.92 -10.57
CA CYS A 145 -1.28 -5.64 -11.70
C CYS A 145 -2.55 -6.53 -11.68
N ARG A 146 -2.41 -7.82 -11.36
CA ARG A 146 -3.56 -8.72 -11.20
C ARG A 146 -4.46 -8.24 -10.06
N ASN A 147 -3.87 -7.90 -8.92
CA ASN A 147 -4.61 -7.42 -7.75
C ASN A 147 -5.30 -6.07 -8.06
N MET A 148 -4.61 -5.13 -8.72
CA MET A 148 -5.19 -3.86 -9.17
C MET A 148 -6.36 -4.06 -10.13
N SER A 149 -6.27 -5.02 -11.04
CA SER A 149 -7.34 -5.31 -11.99
C SER A 149 -8.61 -5.79 -11.26
N SER A 150 -8.46 -6.67 -10.26
CA SER A 150 -9.56 -7.10 -9.40
C SER A 150 -10.15 -5.93 -8.61
N TYR A 151 -9.30 -5.06 -8.05
CA TYR A 151 -9.74 -3.89 -7.30
C TYR A 151 -10.52 -2.89 -8.16
N LEU A 152 -10.00 -2.54 -9.34
CA LEU A 152 -10.69 -1.62 -10.24
C LEU A 152 -12.00 -2.21 -10.77
N SER A 153 -12.09 -3.54 -10.92
CA SER A 153 -13.34 -4.22 -11.26
C SER A 153 -14.38 -4.07 -10.13
N LEU A 154 -13.97 -4.14 -8.87
CA LEU A 154 -14.85 -3.87 -7.72
C LEU A 154 -15.23 -2.39 -7.62
N ALA A 155 -14.26 -1.49 -7.81
CA ALA A 155 -14.50 -0.05 -7.84
C ALA A 155 -15.50 0.33 -8.95
N ALA A 156 -15.47 -0.35 -10.09
CA ALA A 156 -16.41 -0.11 -11.19
C ALA A 156 -17.86 -0.44 -10.85
N ILE A 157 -18.08 -1.41 -9.96
CA ILE A 157 -19.42 -1.80 -9.52
C ILE A 157 -20.01 -0.71 -8.60
N SER A 158 -19.19 -0.14 -7.71
CA SER A 158 -19.68 0.74 -6.65
C SER A 158 -19.44 2.23 -6.88
N ASN A 159 -18.51 2.60 -7.76
CA ASN A 159 -18.03 3.98 -7.94
C ASN A 159 -17.68 4.27 -9.42
N VAL A 160 -18.55 3.89 -10.35
CA VAL A 160 -18.31 4.02 -11.81
C VAL A 160 -17.88 5.42 -12.25
N ASP A 161 -18.44 6.46 -11.63
CA ASP A 161 -18.14 7.85 -11.97
C ASP A 161 -16.66 8.21 -11.75
N LEU A 162 -16.01 7.58 -10.78
CA LEU A 162 -14.58 7.79 -10.50
C LEU A 162 -13.67 7.18 -11.57
N LEU A 163 -14.16 6.25 -12.38
CA LEU A 163 -13.37 5.57 -13.41
C LEU A 163 -13.47 6.23 -14.78
N VAL A 164 -14.46 7.10 -15.00
CA VAL A 164 -14.72 7.71 -16.31
C VAL A 164 -13.45 8.38 -16.85
N ASP A 165 -12.81 9.20 -16.03
CA ASP A 165 -11.58 9.94 -16.37
C ASP A 165 -10.35 9.04 -16.55
N HIS A 166 -10.42 7.77 -16.12
CA HIS A 166 -9.33 6.80 -16.19
C HIS A 166 -9.54 5.71 -17.25
N THR A 167 -10.66 5.75 -17.98
CA THR A 167 -11.06 4.69 -18.94
C THR A 167 -9.97 4.41 -19.97
N ASP A 168 -9.39 5.44 -20.59
CA ASP A 168 -8.32 5.27 -21.59
C ASP A 168 -7.07 4.60 -21.01
N ALA A 169 -6.66 4.99 -19.80
CA ALA A 169 -5.52 4.42 -19.10
C ALA A 169 -5.75 2.94 -18.74
N ILE A 170 -6.96 2.59 -18.30
CA ILE A 170 -7.36 1.21 -17.99
C ILE A 170 -7.36 0.36 -19.26
N VAL A 171 -8.01 0.84 -20.33
CA VAL A 171 -8.07 0.13 -21.62
C VAL A 171 -6.66 -0.11 -22.18
N LYS A 172 -5.79 0.89 -22.15
CA LYS A 172 -4.38 0.75 -22.56
C LYS A 172 -3.65 -0.32 -21.74
N SER A 173 -3.87 -0.36 -20.43
CA SER A 173 -3.26 -1.34 -19.53
C SER A 173 -3.72 -2.76 -19.84
N VAL A 174 -5.03 -2.96 -20.08
CA VAL A 174 -5.60 -4.25 -20.50
C VAL A 174 -5.01 -4.71 -21.83
N LEU A 175 -4.97 -3.83 -22.84
CA LEU A 175 -4.41 -4.14 -24.17
C LEU A 175 -2.92 -4.52 -24.10
N GLN A 176 -2.14 -3.85 -23.24
CA GLN A 176 -0.75 -4.22 -22.99
C GLN A 176 -0.62 -5.59 -22.31
N GLY A 177 -1.49 -5.91 -21.36
CA GLY A 177 -1.56 -7.22 -20.72
C GLY A 177 -1.82 -8.35 -21.71
N VAL A 178 -2.81 -8.18 -22.60
CA VAL A 178 -3.17 -9.17 -23.64
C VAL A 178 -1.99 -9.42 -24.59
N LYS A 179 -1.26 -8.39 -25.02
CA LYS A 179 -0.09 -8.54 -25.90
C LYS A 179 1.03 -9.37 -25.26
N ARG A 180 1.23 -9.27 -23.94
CA ARG A 180 2.24 -10.08 -23.23
C ARG A 180 1.88 -11.56 -23.18
N VAL A 181 0.60 -11.89 -23.05
CA VAL A 181 0.14 -13.30 -23.07
C VAL A 181 0.42 -13.94 -24.42
N HIS A 182 0.12 -13.23 -25.52
CA HIS A 182 0.35 -13.74 -26.88
C HIS A 182 1.84 -13.91 -27.23
N SER A 183 2.73 -13.10 -26.63
CA SER A 183 4.18 -13.23 -26.85
C SER A 183 4.82 -14.41 -26.11
N ILE A 184 4.13 -15.05 -25.16
CA ILE A 184 4.62 -16.22 -24.41
C ILE A 184 4.11 -17.53 -25.06
N SER A 185 3.14 -17.44 -25.97
CA SER A 185 2.51 -18.58 -26.66
C SER A 185 3.09 -18.87 -28.06
N ASN A 186 4.17 -18.19 -28.45
CA ASN A 186 4.97 -18.43 -29.66
C ASN A 186 6.42 -18.71 -29.27
#